data_AF-A0A7C3V0K7-F1
#
_entry.id   AF-A0A7C3V0K7-F1
#
_cell.length_a   1.000
_cell.length_b   1.000
_cell.length_c   1.000
_cell.angle_alpha   90.00
_cell.angle_beta   90.00
_cell.angle_gamma   90.00
#
_symmetry.space_group_name_H-M   'P 1'
#
loop_
_entity.id
_entity.type
_entity.pdbx_description
1 polymer ?
#
loop_
_entity_poly.entity_id
_entity_poly.type
_entity_poly.pdbx_seq_one_letter_code
_entity_poly.pdbx_strand_id
1 'polypeptide(L)'
;EKTDYSDKETLFLAPRTINDPEVKSHWIRDYPSQICNTINTIKDGLYISPFECRARDLVEKIINEAKEYVYISTESFTDTDIIQILINNSIKGKTIRILTNSESQDFNDRIRELYPRLMANKIELKKPGDPLHAKLIITDQRLVVSSVNLNKMNLGYSKKKALWRANTETITVESNHDIIEKAKLNYEEIFKDSISLLDYLSEKETDYAVSIFSVYEIKPEKEVKELFSRFIVLSDIKLKKNLYLIGKYASILVKKFNKSETTIKKQDFFCAMVLYFLSDRKHTEQELKEKLSEIYYDTDIKSIIGRLLEHNLITKNEDFYQLSVEKLLGEPK
;
A
#
# COMPACT_ATOMS: atom_id res chain seq x y z
N GLU A 1 9.63 11.57 -25.73
CA GLU A 1 10.58 12.65 -26.07
C GLU A 1 11.80 12.59 -25.16
N LYS A 2 12.99 12.42 -25.74
CA LYS A 2 14.27 12.53 -25.01
C LYS A 2 14.62 14.01 -24.94
N THR A 3 14.44 14.62 -23.78
CA THR A 3 14.78 16.02 -23.53
C THR A 3 16.29 16.17 -23.32
N ASP A 4 16.94 17.02 -24.12
CA ASP A 4 18.32 17.47 -23.92
C ASP A 4 18.31 18.67 -22.96
N TYR A 5 19.19 18.68 -21.97
CA TYR A 5 19.20 19.68 -20.88
C TYR A 5 20.17 20.83 -21.12
N SER A 6 20.86 20.83 -22.26
CA SER A 6 21.45 22.06 -22.80
C SER A 6 20.39 23.05 -23.27
N ASP A 7 19.16 22.56 -23.52
CA ASP A 7 18.07 23.33 -24.09
C ASP A 7 17.05 23.75 -23.01
N LYS A 8 17.21 24.99 -22.51
CA LYS A 8 16.29 25.62 -21.55
C LYS A 8 14.85 25.62 -22.04
N GLU A 9 14.59 25.65 -23.35
CA GLU A 9 13.24 25.75 -23.90
C GLU A 9 12.37 24.56 -23.50
N THR A 10 12.98 23.38 -23.33
CA THR A 10 12.25 22.16 -23.02
C THR A 10 11.73 22.06 -21.58
N LEU A 11 12.31 22.82 -20.64
CA LEU A 11 11.82 22.94 -19.26
C LEU A 11 10.51 23.72 -19.18
N PHE A 12 10.27 24.58 -20.18
CA PHE A 12 9.13 25.49 -20.24
C PHE A 12 8.04 25.06 -21.23
N LEU A 13 8.18 23.89 -21.86
CA LEU A 13 7.17 23.38 -22.80
C LEU A 13 5.88 23.00 -22.06
N ALA A 14 4.85 23.85 -22.20
CA ALA A 14 3.50 23.55 -21.76
C ALA A 14 2.88 22.38 -22.56
N PRO A 15 1.92 21.65 -21.98
CA PRO A 15 1.11 20.68 -22.71
C PRO A 15 0.42 21.32 -23.92
N ARG A 16 0.18 20.53 -24.98
CA ARG A 16 -0.51 20.98 -26.21
C ARG A 16 -1.92 21.54 -25.96
N THR A 17 -2.52 21.22 -24.81
CA THR A 17 -3.84 21.68 -24.38
C THR A 17 -3.80 23.09 -23.79
N ILE A 18 -2.65 23.55 -23.30
CA ILE A 18 -2.46 24.93 -22.85
C ILE A 18 -2.08 25.73 -24.09
N ASN A 19 -2.97 26.61 -24.54
CA ASN A 19 -2.74 27.46 -25.72
C ASN A 19 -2.46 28.92 -25.38
N ASP A 20 -2.71 29.32 -24.13
CA ASP A 20 -2.45 30.66 -23.62
C ASP A 20 -0.93 30.97 -23.66
N PRO A 21 -0.50 32.01 -24.41
CA PRO A 21 0.91 32.39 -24.52
C PRO A 21 1.55 32.80 -23.19
N GLU A 22 0.80 33.41 -22.28
CA GLU A 22 1.30 33.88 -20.98
C GLU A 22 1.51 32.71 -20.01
N VAL A 23 0.61 31.73 -20.03
CA VAL A 23 0.78 30.50 -19.25
C VAL A 23 1.92 29.65 -19.81
N LYS A 24 2.06 29.59 -21.14
CA LYS A 24 3.16 28.86 -21.81
C LYS A 24 4.53 29.36 -21.39
N SER A 25 4.72 30.68 -21.33
CA SER A 25 6.03 31.28 -21.01
C SER A 25 6.46 31.07 -19.55
N HIS A 26 5.53 30.70 -18.67
CA HIS A 26 5.80 30.46 -17.25
C HIS A 26 5.58 29.00 -16.81
N TRP A 27 5.35 28.08 -17.76
CA TRP A 27 5.05 26.69 -17.43
C TRP A 27 6.29 25.92 -17.00
N ILE A 28 6.53 25.77 -15.70
CA ILE A 28 7.65 24.95 -15.22
C ILE A 28 7.24 23.48 -15.23
N ARG A 29 7.86 22.69 -16.11
CA ARG A 29 7.57 21.26 -16.22
C ARG A 29 8.39 20.41 -15.26
N ASP A 30 9.66 20.76 -15.06
CA ASP A 30 10.63 20.02 -14.27
C ASP A 30 11.61 21.01 -13.61
N TYR A 31 12.09 20.70 -12.41
CA TYR A 31 13.08 21.48 -11.68
C TYR A 31 14.49 20.86 -11.80
N PRO A 32 15.56 21.66 -11.88
CA PRO A 32 16.93 21.15 -11.72
C PRO A 32 17.08 20.47 -10.36
N SER A 33 17.60 19.23 -10.33
CA SER A 33 17.71 18.48 -9.07
C SER A 33 18.61 19.15 -8.04
N GLN A 34 19.53 20.04 -8.45
CA GLN A 34 20.42 20.79 -7.55
C GLN A 34 19.68 21.80 -6.66
N ILE A 35 18.49 22.26 -7.08
CA ILE A 35 17.65 23.18 -6.30
C ILE A 35 16.52 22.46 -5.56
N CYS A 36 16.42 21.13 -5.71
CA CYS A 36 15.42 20.31 -5.05
C CYS A 36 16.04 19.60 -3.84
N ASN A 37 16.02 20.28 -2.71
CA ASN A 37 16.70 19.84 -1.49
C ASN A 37 16.06 18.56 -0.92
N THR A 38 16.90 17.68 -0.39
CA THR A 38 16.45 16.54 0.43
C THR A 38 16.38 16.97 1.90
N ILE A 39 15.62 16.24 2.71
CA ILE A 39 15.47 16.57 4.13
C ILE A 39 16.12 15.52 5.04
N ASN A 40 17.07 15.95 5.87
CA ASN A 40 17.74 15.10 6.84
C ASN A 40 17.12 15.16 8.23
N THR A 41 16.55 16.30 8.61
CA THR A 41 15.92 16.55 9.92
C THR A 41 14.64 17.32 9.73
N ILE A 42 13.55 16.89 10.36
CA ILE A 42 12.27 17.59 10.33
C ILE A 42 12.23 18.60 11.48
N LYS A 43 11.90 19.85 11.17
CA LYS A 43 11.68 20.95 12.11
C LYS A 43 10.25 21.42 11.98
N ASP A 44 9.73 22.04 13.02
CA ASP A 44 8.42 22.68 12.95
C ASP A 44 8.49 23.96 12.11
N GLY A 45 7.40 24.24 11.41
CA GLY A 45 7.28 25.39 10.53
C GLY A 45 6.74 25.06 9.14
N LEU A 46 6.84 26.05 8.26
CA LEU A 46 6.40 25.96 6.87
C LEU A 46 7.56 25.55 5.96
N TYR A 47 7.29 24.61 5.07
CA TYR A 47 8.16 24.18 3.99
C TYR A 47 7.54 24.49 2.63
N ILE A 48 8.36 24.92 1.69
CA ILE A 48 8.02 25.10 0.27
C ILE A 48 8.73 24.01 -0.55
N SER A 49 7.97 23.01 -0.99
CA SER A 49 8.46 21.94 -1.86
C SER A 49 8.48 22.38 -3.33
N PRO A 50 9.46 21.94 -4.14
CA PRO A 50 10.57 21.05 -3.78
C PRO A 50 11.83 21.78 -3.26
N PHE A 51 11.77 23.11 -3.05
CA PHE A 51 12.94 23.95 -2.83
C PHE A 51 13.56 23.77 -1.44
N GLU A 52 12.77 23.80 -0.38
CA GLU A 52 13.27 23.59 0.99
C GLU A 52 13.36 22.11 1.34
N CYS A 53 12.46 21.31 0.77
CA CYS A 53 12.52 19.87 0.77
C CYS A 53 11.67 19.28 -0.36
N ARG A 54 12.02 18.10 -0.87
CA ARG A 54 11.10 17.30 -1.69
C ARG A 54 9.94 16.82 -0.82
N ALA A 55 8.70 17.10 -1.25
CA ALA A 55 7.49 16.63 -0.56
C ALA A 55 7.51 15.12 -0.30
N ARG A 56 7.94 14.32 -1.29
CA ARG A 56 8.14 12.88 -1.14
C ARG A 56 9.02 12.54 0.07
N ASP A 57 10.25 13.03 0.10
CA ASP A 57 11.21 12.73 1.16
C ASP A 57 10.67 13.09 2.55
N LEU A 58 9.99 14.25 2.67
CA LEU A 58 9.39 14.71 3.92
C LEU A 58 8.24 13.79 4.37
N VAL A 59 7.30 13.47 3.48
CA VAL A 59 6.16 12.57 3.76
C VAL A 59 6.65 11.17 4.15
N GLU A 60 7.58 10.60 3.39
CA GLU A 60 8.13 9.27 3.67
C GLU A 60 8.82 9.23 5.03
N LYS A 61 9.57 10.28 5.38
CA LYS A 61 10.26 10.39 6.67
C LYS A 61 9.27 10.49 7.83
N ILE A 62 8.23 11.32 7.73
CA ILE A 62 7.19 11.45 8.77
C ILE A 62 6.48 10.13 9.03
N ILE A 63 6.07 9.41 7.98
CA ILE A 63 5.40 8.11 8.09
C ILE A 63 6.33 7.08 8.76
N ASN A 64 7.62 7.09 8.39
CA ASN A 64 8.59 6.15 8.93
C ASN A 64 8.97 6.46 10.39
N GLU A 65 9.04 7.72 10.80
CA GLU A 65 9.37 8.17 12.17
C GLU A 65 8.26 7.91 13.19
N ALA A 66 6.99 7.86 12.76
CA ALA A 66 5.86 7.47 13.61
C ALA A 66 6.15 6.15 14.36
N LYS A 67 5.62 5.97 15.56
CA LYS A 67 5.79 4.73 16.34
C LYS A 67 4.49 3.96 16.47
N GLU A 68 3.36 4.66 16.60
CA GLU A 68 2.09 4.04 16.98
C GLU A 68 1.06 4.10 15.85
N TYR A 69 0.85 5.28 15.27
CA TYR A 69 -0.19 5.47 14.27
C TYR A 69 0.21 6.46 13.16
N VAL A 70 -0.46 6.31 12.02
CA VAL A 70 -0.37 7.21 10.87
C VAL A 70 -1.78 7.39 10.31
N TYR A 71 -2.37 8.56 10.55
CA TYR A 71 -3.69 8.93 10.03
C TYR A 71 -3.52 9.91 8.88
N ILE A 72 -4.18 9.61 7.77
CA ILE A 72 -4.02 10.36 6.53
C ILE A 72 -5.39 10.85 6.08
N SER A 73 -5.43 12.10 5.63
CA SER A 73 -6.52 12.68 4.86
C SER A 73 -5.94 13.15 3.54
N THR A 74 -6.49 12.69 2.41
CA THR A 74 -6.06 13.14 1.09
C THR A 74 -7.22 13.05 0.11
N GLU A 75 -7.36 14.03 -0.77
CA GLU A 75 -8.39 14.00 -1.81
C GLU A 75 -8.14 12.87 -2.80
N SER A 76 -6.87 12.69 -3.19
CA SER A 76 -6.44 11.73 -4.21
C SER A 76 -5.25 10.91 -3.69
N PHE A 77 -5.30 9.58 -3.89
CA PHE A 77 -4.26 8.65 -3.45
C PHE A 77 -3.90 7.62 -4.53
N THR A 78 -2.81 7.86 -5.28
CA THR A 78 -2.40 7.00 -6.42
C THR A 78 -0.90 6.72 -6.50
N ASP A 79 -0.08 7.22 -5.57
CA ASP A 79 1.35 6.95 -5.59
C ASP A 79 1.67 5.54 -5.08
N THR A 80 2.16 4.67 -5.97
CA THR A 80 2.48 3.27 -5.65
C THR A 80 3.62 3.13 -4.64
N ASP A 81 4.56 4.07 -4.61
CA ASP A 81 5.71 4.02 -3.72
C ASP A 81 5.26 4.35 -2.28
N ILE A 82 4.41 5.36 -2.11
CA ILE A 82 3.80 5.67 -0.80
C ILE A 82 2.96 4.49 -0.30
N ILE A 83 2.20 3.81 -1.17
CA ILE A 83 1.43 2.62 -0.79
C ILE A 83 2.34 1.54 -0.20
N GLN A 84 3.48 1.28 -0.84
CA GLN A 84 4.45 0.32 -0.32
C GLN A 84 4.97 0.75 1.06
N ILE A 85 5.21 2.05 1.25
CA ILE A 85 5.67 2.59 2.53
C ILE A 85 4.61 2.43 3.63
N LEU A 86 3.34 2.69 3.34
CA LEU A 86 2.25 2.47 4.29
C LEU A 86 2.14 0.99 4.66
N ILE A 87 2.17 0.09 3.68
CA ILE A 87 2.13 -1.36 3.93
C ILE A 87 3.31 -1.79 4.80
N ASN A 88 4.52 -1.35 4.49
CA ASN A 88 5.71 -1.65 5.30
C ASN A 88 5.55 -1.17 6.75
N ASN A 89 4.93 -0.02 6.96
CA ASN A 89 4.71 0.55 8.28
C ASN A 89 3.58 -0.17 9.05
N SER A 90 2.53 -0.61 8.36
CA SER A 90 1.49 -1.44 8.97
C SER A 90 2.02 -2.83 9.36
N ILE A 91 2.88 -3.44 8.54
CA ILE A 91 3.56 -4.71 8.87
C ILE A 91 4.44 -4.57 10.12
N LYS A 92 5.01 -3.38 10.36
CA LYS A 92 5.76 -3.05 11.59
C LYS A 92 4.86 -2.83 12.82
N GLY A 93 3.55 -2.95 12.68
CA GLY A 93 2.59 -2.85 13.78
C GLY A 93 1.91 -1.48 13.93
N LYS A 94 2.19 -0.51 13.05
CA LYS A 94 1.55 0.81 13.13
C LYS A 94 0.10 0.73 12.69
N THR A 95 -0.76 1.45 13.41
CA THR A 95 -2.17 1.62 13.02
C THR A 95 -2.26 2.67 11.91
N ILE A 96 -2.79 2.31 10.75
CA ILE A 96 -2.91 3.23 9.63
C ILE A 96 -4.37 3.36 9.21
N ARG A 97 -4.84 4.62 9.18
CA ARG A 97 -6.20 4.99 8.77
C ARG A 97 -6.13 6.06 7.69
N ILE A 98 -6.97 5.94 6.67
CA ILE A 98 -6.98 6.84 5.52
C ILE A 98 -8.41 7.31 5.24
N LEU A 99 -8.59 8.63 5.23
CA LEU A 99 -9.75 9.31 4.65
C LEU A 99 -9.38 9.74 3.24
N THR A 100 -10.17 9.32 2.26
CA THR A 100 -9.96 9.69 0.85
C THR A 100 -11.27 9.79 0.10
N ASN A 101 -11.32 10.70 -0.88
CA ASN A 101 -12.40 10.68 -1.86
C ASN A 101 -12.23 9.47 -2.79
N SER A 102 -13.34 9.05 -3.39
CA SER A 102 -13.39 7.90 -4.28
C SER A 102 -13.80 8.25 -5.72
N GLU A 103 -14.02 9.53 -6.00
CA GLU A 103 -14.66 10.02 -7.22
C GLU A 103 -13.62 10.70 -8.15
N SER A 104 -13.02 9.92 -9.05
CA SER A 104 -12.44 10.44 -10.30
C SER A 104 -12.31 9.32 -11.34
N GLN A 105 -12.56 9.63 -12.62
CA GLN A 105 -12.67 8.62 -13.70
C GLN A 105 -11.34 7.96 -14.06
N ASP A 106 -10.23 8.71 -14.13
CA ASP A 106 -8.86 8.20 -14.33
C ASP A 106 -8.32 7.39 -13.12
N PHE A 107 -9.13 7.31 -12.08
CA PHE A 107 -8.79 6.87 -10.74
C PHE A 107 -9.40 5.50 -10.41
N ASN A 108 -10.46 5.08 -11.12
CA ASN A 108 -11.22 3.87 -10.81
C ASN A 108 -10.39 2.58 -10.93
N ASP A 109 -9.63 2.40 -12.01
CA ASP A 109 -8.86 1.17 -12.22
C ASP A 109 -7.67 1.06 -11.26
N ARG A 110 -6.99 2.19 -11.01
CA ARG A 110 -5.90 2.24 -10.04
C ARG A 110 -6.40 2.03 -8.62
N ILE A 111 -7.52 2.65 -8.23
CA ILE A 111 -8.15 2.43 -6.93
C ILE A 111 -8.50 0.95 -6.73
N ARG A 112 -9.10 0.30 -7.74
CA ARG A 112 -9.49 -1.11 -7.69
C ARG A 112 -8.31 -2.04 -7.44
N GLU A 113 -7.13 -1.71 -7.97
CA GLU A 113 -5.92 -2.47 -7.66
C GLU A 113 -5.39 -2.15 -6.24
N LEU A 114 -5.29 -0.86 -5.92
CA LEU A 114 -4.52 -0.34 -4.79
C LEU A 114 -5.23 -0.51 -3.44
N TYR A 115 -6.53 -0.23 -3.37
CA TYR A 115 -7.25 -0.24 -2.08
C TYR A 115 -7.33 -1.64 -1.47
N PRO A 116 -7.64 -2.70 -2.23
CA PRO A 116 -7.59 -4.04 -1.67
C PRO A 116 -6.20 -4.45 -1.17
N ARG A 117 -5.11 -3.93 -1.76
CA ARG A 117 -3.73 -4.18 -1.27
C ARG A 117 -3.49 -3.55 0.10
N LEU A 118 -4.03 -2.35 0.33
CA LEU A 118 -3.97 -1.66 1.62
C LEU A 118 -4.83 -2.38 2.67
N MET A 119 -6.08 -2.68 2.33
CA MET A 119 -7.00 -3.41 3.22
C MET A 119 -6.48 -4.81 3.60
N ALA A 120 -5.84 -5.51 2.66
CA ALA A 120 -5.18 -6.80 2.91
C ALA A 120 -4.09 -6.72 4.00
N ASN A 121 -3.51 -5.53 4.20
CA ASN A 121 -2.51 -5.26 5.22
C ASN A 121 -3.09 -4.50 6.41
N LYS A 122 -4.39 -4.63 6.71
CA LYS A 122 -5.05 -4.01 7.88
C LYS A 122 -4.99 -2.48 7.91
N ILE A 123 -4.82 -1.85 6.74
CA ILE A 123 -4.94 -0.40 6.62
C ILE A 123 -6.42 -0.10 6.39
N GLU A 124 -7.01 0.71 7.26
CA GLU A 124 -8.43 1.06 7.16
C GLU A 124 -8.61 2.25 6.21
N LEU A 125 -9.54 2.14 5.28
CA LEU A 125 -9.86 3.22 4.34
C LEU A 125 -11.34 3.56 4.44
N LYS A 126 -11.64 4.86 4.54
CA LYS A 126 -13.00 5.38 4.55
C LYS A 126 -13.17 6.62 3.66
N LYS A 127 -14.40 6.82 3.21
CA LYS A 127 -14.85 8.01 2.49
C LYS A 127 -15.69 8.88 3.44
N PRO A 128 -15.32 10.14 3.69
CA PRO A 128 -16.15 11.04 4.48
C PRO A 128 -17.46 11.36 3.76
N GLY A 129 -18.49 11.73 4.53
CA GLY A 129 -19.79 12.14 3.98
C GLY A 129 -19.69 13.44 3.18
N ASP A 130 -18.85 14.37 3.65
CA ASP A 130 -18.59 15.65 2.98
C ASP A 130 -17.38 15.57 2.03
N PRO A 131 -17.31 16.42 0.98
CA PRO A 131 -16.17 16.47 0.07
C PRO A 131 -14.85 16.73 0.80
N LEU A 132 -13.90 15.80 0.69
CA LEU A 132 -12.59 15.93 1.31
C LEU A 132 -11.61 16.69 0.41
N HIS A 133 -11.18 17.87 0.84
CA HIS A 133 -10.09 18.60 0.17
C HIS A 133 -8.85 18.76 1.04
N ALA A 134 -8.94 18.50 2.34
CA ALA A 134 -7.80 18.58 3.25
C ALA A 134 -6.73 17.54 2.88
N LYS A 135 -5.45 17.93 2.99
CA LYS A 135 -4.32 17.00 2.91
C LYS A 135 -3.54 17.03 4.22
N LEU A 136 -3.82 16.04 5.07
CA LEU A 136 -3.31 15.94 6.44
C LEU A 136 -2.56 14.63 6.63
N ILE A 137 -1.48 14.68 7.43
CA ILE A 137 -0.85 13.49 8.00
C ILE A 137 -0.72 13.74 9.49
N ILE A 138 -1.27 12.84 10.30
CA ILE A 138 -1.24 12.90 11.76
C ILE A 138 -0.55 11.63 12.25
N THR A 139 0.50 11.77 13.02
CA THR A 139 1.22 10.67 13.68
C THR A 139 1.29 10.93 15.17
N ASP A 140 1.81 9.96 15.93
CA ASP A 140 2.12 10.13 17.36
C ASP A 140 3.22 11.17 17.63
N GLN A 141 3.87 11.69 16.59
CA GLN A 141 4.97 12.66 16.74
C GLN A 141 4.73 13.98 16.03
N ARG A 142 3.92 14.00 14.97
CA ARG A 142 3.78 15.17 14.08
C ARG A 142 2.37 15.30 13.53
N LEU A 143 1.95 16.55 13.41
CA LEU A 143 0.85 16.98 12.55
C LEU A 143 1.42 17.65 11.31
N VAL A 144 0.88 17.29 10.16
CA VAL A 144 1.20 17.87 8.86
C VAL A 144 -0.07 18.40 8.23
N VAL A 145 -0.03 19.67 7.84
CA VAL A 145 -1.07 20.32 7.03
C VAL A 145 -0.43 20.75 5.73
N SER A 146 -0.94 20.29 4.59
CA SER A 146 -0.27 20.54 3.31
C SER A 146 -1.22 20.78 2.16
N SER A 147 -0.69 21.31 1.06
CA SER A 147 -1.33 21.31 -0.26
C SER A 147 -1.05 20.03 -1.06
N VAL A 148 -0.14 19.17 -0.58
CA VAL A 148 0.35 17.98 -1.27
C VAL A 148 -0.70 16.87 -1.30
N ASN A 149 -1.21 16.54 -2.48
CA ASN A 149 -1.91 15.28 -2.69
C ASN A 149 -0.93 14.09 -2.74
N LEU A 150 -1.37 12.90 -2.34
CA LEU A 150 -0.54 11.69 -2.37
C LEU A 150 -0.55 11.00 -3.74
N ASN A 151 -0.21 11.77 -4.77
CA ASN A 151 0.06 11.28 -6.11
C ASN A 151 1.48 11.65 -6.54
N LYS A 152 1.95 10.97 -7.59
CA LYS A 152 3.33 11.10 -8.06
C LYS A 152 3.71 12.54 -8.43
N MET A 153 2.76 13.39 -8.82
CA MET A 153 3.06 14.75 -9.22
C MET A 153 3.24 15.73 -8.09
N ASN A 154 2.32 15.72 -7.12
CA ASN A 154 2.43 16.59 -5.96
C ASN A 154 3.60 16.17 -5.04
N LEU A 155 3.88 14.86 -4.90
CA LEU A 155 5.04 14.36 -4.13
C LEU A 155 6.38 14.59 -4.83
N GLY A 156 6.34 14.49 -6.16
CA GLY A 156 7.48 14.62 -7.04
C GLY A 156 8.27 13.33 -7.26
N TYR A 157 8.99 13.26 -8.38
CA TYR A 157 9.83 12.13 -8.75
C TYR A 157 11.00 12.52 -9.65
N SER A 158 12.05 11.71 -9.62
CA SER A 158 13.18 11.84 -10.55
C SER A 158 12.83 11.24 -11.90
N LYS A 159 12.81 12.05 -12.95
CA LYS A 159 12.66 11.55 -14.34
C LYS A 159 14.02 11.14 -14.92
N LYS A 160 15.08 11.87 -14.55
CA LYS A 160 16.50 11.58 -14.83
C LYS A 160 17.34 12.13 -13.68
N LYS A 161 18.59 11.69 -13.54
CA LYS A 161 19.50 12.12 -12.44
C LYS A 161 19.58 13.65 -12.22
N ALA A 162 19.42 14.44 -13.28
CA ALA A 162 19.54 15.89 -13.24
C ALA A 162 18.21 16.65 -13.03
N LEU A 163 17.05 15.98 -13.17
CA LEU A 163 15.74 16.64 -13.11
C LEU A 163 14.79 15.99 -12.12
N TRP A 164 14.11 16.84 -11.36
CA TRP A 164 13.04 16.50 -10.45
C TRP A 164 11.71 17.07 -10.96
N ARG A 165 10.73 16.21 -11.20
CA ARG A 165 9.39 16.66 -11.59
C ARG A 165 8.51 16.74 -10.37
N ALA A 166 7.96 17.91 -10.07
CA ALA A 166 7.04 18.12 -8.95
C ALA A 166 6.16 19.35 -9.21
N ASN A 167 5.08 19.47 -8.44
CA ASN A 167 4.42 20.76 -8.25
C ASN A 167 5.15 21.56 -7.16
N THR A 168 4.94 22.88 -7.16
CA THR A 168 5.26 23.70 -5.98
C THR A 168 4.16 23.52 -4.95
N GLU A 169 4.54 23.12 -3.74
CA GLU A 169 3.59 22.76 -2.68
C GLU A 169 4.03 23.38 -1.35
N THR A 170 3.07 23.62 -0.47
CA THR A 170 3.32 24.06 0.90
C THR A 170 3.02 22.94 1.89
N ILE A 171 3.87 22.82 2.91
CA ILE A 171 3.76 21.79 3.93
C ILE A 171 4.09 22.42 5.28
N THR A 172 3.12 22.50 6.18
CA THR A 172 3.33 22.93 7.57
C THR A 172 3.48 21.71 8.44
N VAL A 173 4.53 21.69 9.27
CA VAL A 173 4.81 20.64 10.26
C VAL A 173 4.74 21.21 11.67
N GLU A 174 4.08 20.48 12.56
CA GLU A 174 3.93 20.80 13.98
C GLU A 174 4.23 19.56 14.83
N SER A 175 4.98 19.72 15.91
CA SER A 175 5.35 18.65 16.86
C SER A 175 4.74 18.82 18.25
N ASN A 176 3.99 19.91 18.49
CA ASN A 176 3.26 20.15 19.73
C ASN A 176 2.22 19.03 19.99
N HIS A 177 2.40 18.33 21.10
CA HIS A 177 1.57 17.19 21.48
C HIS A 177 0.09 17.53 21.65
N ASP A 178 -0.25 18.68 22.23
CA ASP A 178 -1.64 19.08 22.46
C ASP A 178 -2.37 19.35 21.12
N ILE A 179 -1.65 19.93 20.16
CA ILE A 179 -2.18 20.15 18.81
C ILE A 179 -2.39 18.82 18.08
N ILE A 180 -1.42 17.90 18.19
CA ILE A 180 -1.49 16.57 17.57
C ILE A 180 -2.67 15.76 18.13
N GLU A 181 -2.81 15.69 19.46
CA GLU A 181 -3.90 14.94 20.09
C GLU A 181 -5.26 15.55 19.74
N LYS A 182 -5.38 16.89 19.72
CA LYS A 182 -6.62 17.54 19.27
C LYS A 182 -6.94 17.20 17.81
N ALA A 183 -5.95 17.24 16.92
CA ALA A 183 -6.15 16.90 15.51
C ALA A 183 -6.54 15.43 15.32
N LYS A 184 -5.91 14.54 16.08
CA LYS A 184 -6.22 13.10 16.11
C LYS A 184 -7.65 12.84 16.56
N LEU A 185 -8.10 13.45 17.67
CA LEU A 185 -9.47 13.28 18.17
C LEU A 185 -10.51 13.72 17.12
N ASN A 186 -10.30 14.89 16.52
CA ASN A 186 -11.17 15.39 15.44
C ASN A 186 -11.16 14.45 14.21
N TYR A 187 -9.98 13.93 13.85
CA TYR A 187 -9.86 12.96 12.76
C TYR A 187 -10.65 11.68 13.06
N GLU A 188 -10.53 11.14 14.29
CA GLU A 188 -11.20 9.90 14.68
C GLU A 188 -12.72 10.03 14.71
N GLU A 189 -13.25 11.19 15.12
CA GLU A 189 -14.68 11.51 15.04
C GLU A 189 -15.17 11.44 13.59
N ILE A 190 -14.52 12.17 12.67
CA ILE A 190 -14.85 12.14 11.24
C ILE A 190 -14.70 10.71 10.69
N PHE A 191 -13.63 10.02 11.07
CA PHE A 191 -13.37 8.65 10.60
C PHE A 191 -14.44 7.67 11.06
N LYS A 192 -14.96 7.81 12.28
CA LYS A 192 -16.02 6.95 12.80
C LYS A 192 -17.29 7.06 11.96
N ASP A 193 -17.67 8.28 11.59
CA ASP A 193 -18.90 8.57 10.85
C ASP A 193 -18.76 8.42 9.32
N SER A 194 -17.53 8.16 8.85
CA SER A 194 -17.24 7.96 7.43
C SER A 194 -17.65 6.57 6.93
N ILE A 195 -18.00 6.50 5.65
CA ILE A 195 -18.44 5.30 4.93
C ILE A 195 -17.24 4.40 4.64
N SER A 196 -17.43 3.09 4.78
CA SER A 196 -16.39 2.11 4.42
C SER A 196 -16.13 2.12 2.92
N LEU A 197 -14.85 2.23 2.53
CA LEU A 197 -14.48 2.10 1.11
C LEU A 197 -14.72 0.68 0.56
N LEU A 198 -14.89 -0.32 1.43
CA LEU A 198 -15.35 -1.64 1.01
C LEU A 198 -16.74 -1.58 0.38
N ASP A 199 -17.66 -0.82 0.98
CA ASP A 199 -19.03 -0.72 0.49
C ASP A 199 -19.04 0.02 -0.86
N TYR A 200 -18.26 1.11 -0.98
CA TYR A 200 -18.06 1.81 -2.25
C TYR A 200 -17.49 0.91 -3.36
N LEU A 201 -16.46 0.12 -3.07
CA LEU A 201 -15.89 -0.82 -4.04
C LEU A 201 -16.92 -1.89 -4.44
N SER A 202 -17.70 -2.38 -3.46
CA SER A 202 -18.75 -3.38 -3.71
C SER A 202 -19.82 -2.84 -4.66
N GLU A 203 -20.24 -1.59 -4.50
CA GLU A 203 -21.18 -0.95 -5.43
C GLU A 203 -20.63 -0.92 -6.87
N LYS A 204 -19.33 -0.66 -7.04
CA LYS A 204 -18.67 -0.64 -8.36
C LYS A 204 -18.53 -2.01 -9.02
N GLU A 205 -18.60 -3.09 -8.25
CA GLU A 205 -18.54 -4.46 -8.76
C GLU A 205 -19.92 -5.04 -9.11
N THR A 206 -21.01 -4.29 -8.92
CA THR A 206 -22.39 -4.75 -9.16
C THR A 206 -22.60 -5.24 -10.59
N ASP A 207 -22.12 -4.51 -11.60
CA ASP A 207 -22.32 -4.88 -13.00
C ASP A 207 -21.56 -6.16 -13.35
N TYR A 208 -20.34 -6.29 -12.84
CA TYR A 208 -19.54 -7.51 -12.99
C TYR A 208 -20.21 -8.71 -12.28
N ALA A 209 -20.69 -8.53 -11.06
CA ALA A 209 -21.45 -9.53 -10.32
C ALA A 209 -22.68 -10.02 -11.11
N VAL A 210 -23.45 -9.12 -11.71
CA VAL A 210 -24.60 -9.45 -12.57
C VAL A 210 -24.18 -10.20 -13.83
N SER A 211 -23.05 -9.82 -14.44
CA SER A 211 -22.55 -10.46 -15.65
C SER A 211 -22.25 -11.96 -15.45
N ILE A 212 -21.79 -12.36 -14.26
CA ILE A 212 -21.52 -13.77 -13.93
C ILE A 212 -22.79 -14.60 -13.96
N PHE A 213 -23.89 -14.12 -13.38
CA PHE A 213 -25.18 -14.84 -13.43
C PHE A 213 -25.79 -14.85 -14.83
N SER A 214 -25.52 -13.81 -15.61
CA SER A 214 -26.02 -13.68 -16.99
C SER A 214 -25.47 -14.77 -17.91
N VAL A 215 -24.26 -15.29 -17.66
CA VAL A 215 -23.69 -16.47 -18.35
C VAL A 215 -24.58 -17.71 -18.19
N TYR A 216 -25.30 -17.80 -17.08
CA TYR A 216 -26.22 -18.89 -16.78
C TYR A 216 -27.67 -18.53 -17.04
N GLU A 217 -27.93 -17.44 -17.76
CA GLU A 217 -29.28 -16.94 -18.09
C GLU A 217 -30.16 -16.66 -16.86
N ILE A 218 -29.54 -16.39 -15.71
CA ILE A 218 -30.23 -16.11 -14.45
C ILE A 218 -30.08 -14.62 -14.11
N LYS A 219 -31.19 -14.01 -13.69
CA LYS A 219 -31.19 -12.63 -13.18
C LYS A 219 -31.21 -12.66 -11.65
N PRO A 220 -30.14 -12.18 -10.97
CA PRO A 220 -30.14 -12.10 -9.51
C PRO A 220 -31.05 -10.96 -9.04
N GLU A 221 -31.68 -11.15 -7.87
CA GLU A 221 -32.39 -10.09 -7.15
C GLU A 221 -31.41 -9.06 -6.55
N LYS A 222 -31.92 -7.90 -6.11
CA LYS A 222 -31.08 -6.78 -5.63
C LYS A 222 -30.15 -7.19 -4.49
N GLU A 223 -30.66 -7.87 -3.47
CA GLU A 223 -29.87 -8.30 -2.31
C GLU A 223 -28.76 -9.29 -2.70
N VAL A 224 -29.06 -10.21 -3.63
CA VAL A 224 -28.05 -11.17 -4.13
C VAL A 224 -26.92 -10.44 -4.87
N LYS A 225 -27.24 -9.40 -5.66
CA LYS A 225 -26.22 -8.58 -6.32
C LYS A 225 -25.31 -7.89 -5.31
N GLU A 226 -25.88 -7.27 -4.29
CA GLU A 226 -25.13 -6.54 -3.25
C GLU A 226 -24.21 -7.50 -2.47
N LEU A 227 -24.75 -8.64 -2.02
CA LEU A 227 -23.97 -9.66 -1.31
C LEU A 227 -22.86 -10.25 -2.17
N PHE A 228 -23.14 -10.57 -3.44
CA PHE A 228 -22.15 -11.17 -4.32
C PHE A 228 -21.04 -10.18 -4.71
N SER A 229 -21.40 -8.91 -4.93
CA SER A 229 -20.40 -7.86 -5.21
C SER A 229 -19.46 -7.66 -4.01
N ARG A 230 -20.02 -7.65 -2.79
CA ARG A 230 -19.23 -7.62 -1.56
C ARG A 230 -18.35 -8.86 -1.42
N PHE A 231 -18.86 -10.04 -1.76
CA PHE A 231 -18.09 -11.28 -1.76
C PHE A 231 -16.90 -11.23 -2.73
N ILE A 232 -17.09 -10.67 -3.94
CA ILE A 232 -16.02 -10.50 -4.94
C ILE A 232 -14.89 -9.63 -4.36
N VAL A 233 -15.22 -8.46 -3.82
CA VAL A 233 -14.21 -7.54 -3.24
C VAL A 233 -13.51 -8.18 -2.03
N LEU A 234 -14.27 -8.83 -1.13
CA LEU A 234 -13.69 -9.53 0.02
C LEU A 234 -12.77 -10.68 -0.41
N SER A 235 -13.10 -11.38 -1.49
CA SER A 235 -12.28 -12.46 -2.04
C SER A 235 -10.98 -11.94 -2.60
N ASP A 236 -10.99 -10.79 -3.30
CA ASP A 236 -9.78 -10.12 -3.78
C ASP A 236 -8.89 -9.64 -2.63
N ILE A 237 -9.47 -9.03 -1.59
CA ILE A 237 -8.74 -8.65 -0.37
C ILE A 237 -8.12 -9.89 0.29
N LYS A 238 -8.88 -10.99 0.41
CA LYS A 238 -8.41 -12.24 1.00
C LYS A 238 -7.26 -12.84 0.18
N LEU A 239 -7.36 -12.85 -1.14
CA LEU A 239 -6.30 -13.29 -2.03
C LEU A 239 -5.02 -12.48 -1.80
N LYS A 240 -5.11 -11.14 -1.82
CA LYS A 240 -3.98 -10.25 -1.56
C LYS A 240 -3.37 -10.49 -0.18
N LYS A 241 -4.20 -10.68 0.86
CA LYS A 241 -3.74 -11.01 2.22
C LYS A 241 -2.94 -12.31 2.25
N ASN A 242 -3.41 -13.34 1.54
CA ASN A 242 -2.72 -14.62 1.44
C ASN A 242 -1.37 -14.49 0.73
N LEU A 243 -1.29 -13.68 -0.35
CA LEU A 243 -0.03 -13.40 -1.04
C LEU A 243 1.01 -12.72 -0.13
N TYR A 244 0.59 -11.72 0.67
CA TYR A 244 1.48 -11.10 1.66
C TYR A 244 1.91 -12.08 2.76
N LEU A 245 1.03 -13.00 3.17
CA LEU A 245 1.37 -14.03 4.16
C LEU A 245 2.42 -15.00 3.62
N ILE A 246 2.30 -15.46 2.38
CA ILE A 246 3.30 -16.29 1.71
C ILE A 246 4.64 -15.54 1.62
N GLY A 247 4.62 -14.27 1.19
CA GLY A 247 5.82 -13.43 1.15
C GLY A 247 6.49 -13.26 2.52
N LYS A 248 5.68 -13.10 3.59
CA LYS A 248 6.16 -13.05 4.97
C LYS A 248 6.86 -14.36 5.36
N TYR A 249 6.25 -15.51 5.10
CA TYR A 249 6.86 -16.81 5.39
C TYR A 249 8.16 -17.03 4.61
N ALA A 250 8.18 -16.71 3.31
CA ALA A 250 9.41 -16.79 2.51
C ALA A 250 10.53 -15.91 3.08
N SER A 251 10.22 -14.67 3.50
CA SER A 251 11.20 -13.77 4.13
C SER A 251 11.74 -14.32 5.46
N ILE A 252 10.88 -14.91 6.29
CA ILE A 252 11.28 -15.56 7.55
C ILE A 252 12.22 -16.74 7.27
N LEU A 253 11.87 -17.58 6.29
CA LEU A 253 12.65 -18.76 5.92
C LEU A 253 14.04 -18.39 5.40
N VAL A 254 14.15 -17.39 4.53
CA VAL A 254 15.47 -16.90 4.04
C VAL A 254 16.35 -16.45 5.20
N LYS A 255 15.79 -15.68 6.15
CA LYS A 255 16.53 -15.22 7.33
C LYS A 255 16.94 -16.37 8.25
N LYS A 256 16.08 -17.38 8.44
CA LYS A 256 16.36 -18.54 9.29
C LYS A 256 17.36 -19.52 8.67
N PHE A 257 17.20 -19.82 7.39
CA PHE A 257 17.98 -20.85 6.71
C PHE A 257 19.31 -20.33 6.19
N ASN A 258 19.32 -19.14 5.59
CA ASN A 258 20.44 -18.70 4.77
C ASN A 258 21.17 -17.48 5.35
N LYS A 259 20.79 -17.01 6.57
CA LYS A 259 21.32 -15.93 7.45
C LYS A 259 21.91 -14.65 6.81
N SER A 260 22.69 -14.75 5.75
CA SER A 260 23.30 -13.70 4.94
C SER A 260 22.65 -13.49 3.55
N GLU A 261 21.79 -14.39 3.06
CA GLU A 261 21.14 -14.21 1.77
C GLU A 261 19.90 -13.30 1.86
N THR A 262 19.70 -12.46 0.84
CA THR A 262 18.49 -11.61 0.67
C THR A 262 17.57 -12.11 -0.43
N THR A 263 17.95 -13.18 -1.13
CA THR A 263 17.24 -13.70 -2.29
C THR A 263 16.43 -14.93 -1.91
N ILE A 264 15.15 -14.96 -2.28
CA ILE A 264 14.27 -16.12 -2.09
C ILE A 264 14.59 -17.14 -3.19
N LYS A 265 15.04 -18.34 -2.82
CA LYS A 265 15.20 -19.45 -3.77
C LYS A 265 13.89 -20.21 -3.93
N LYS A 266 13.79 -21.00 -5.01
CA LYS A 266 12.64 -21.87 -5.30
C LYS A 266 12.24 -22.73 -4.09
N GLN A 267 13.22 -23.34 -3.41
CA GLN A 267 12.98 -24.18 -2.24
C GLN A 267 12.40 -23.40 -1.05
N ASP A 268 12.83 -22.15 -0.86
CA ASP A 268 12.33 -21.29 0.22
C ASP A 268 10.87 -20.88 -0.05
N PHE A 269 10.53 -20.63 -1.32
CA PHE A 269 9.15 -20.37 -1.75
C PHE A 269 8.24 -21.58 -1.50
N PHE A 270 8.66 -22.80 -1.85
CA PHE A 270 7.85 -23.99 -1.58
C PHE A 270 7.69 -24.29 -0.09
N CYS A 271 8.74 -24.08 0.71
CA CYS A 271 8.61 -24.12 2.17
C CYS A 271 7.56 -23.11 2.66
N ALA A 272 7.57 -21.88 2.13
CA ALA A 272 6.59 -20.85 2.48
C ALA A 272 5.15 -21.24 2.11
N MET A 273 4.96 -21.90 0.97
CA MET A 273 3.66 -22.43 0.54
C MET A 273 3.14 -23.51 1.48
N VAL A 274 3.99 -24.44 1.92
CA VAL A 274 3.62 -25.44 2.93
C VAL A 274 3.21 -24.77 4.25
N LEU A 275 3.98 -23.78 4.72
CA LEU A 275 3.62 -23.03 5.93
C LEU A 275 2.29 -22.27 5.76
N TYR A 276 2.03 -21.74 4.55
CA TYR A 276 0.76 -21.11 4.22
C TYR A 276 -0.42 -22.08 4.31
N PHE A 277 -0.34 -23.25 3.66
CA PHE A 277 -1.40 -24.25 3.77
C PHE A 277 -1.62 -24.71 5.21
N LEU A 278 -0.54 -24.94 5.95
CA LEU A 278 -0.60 -25.32 7.37
C LEU A 278 -1.07 -24.22 8.31
N SER A 279 -1.10 -22.95 7.85
CA SER A 279 -1.63 -21.84 8.63
C SER A 279 -3.16 -21.75 8.62
N ASP A 280 -3.81 -22.39 7.64
CA ASP A 280 -5.26 -22.48 7.56
C ASP A 280 -5.78 -23.67 8.37
N ARG A 281 -5.19 -24.85 8.17
CA ARG A 281 -5.52 -26.08 8.91
C ARG A 281 -4.38 -27.10 8.87
N LYS A 282 -4.51 -28.16 9.67
CA LYS A 282 -3.62 -29.32 9.60
C LYS A 282 -3.78 -30.04 8.27
N HIS A 283 -2.68 -30.57 7.73
CA HIS A 283 -2.68 -31.29 6.47
C HIS A 283 -1.83 -32.57 6.54
N THR A 284 -2.25 -33.59 5.79
CA THR A 284 -1.41 -34.78 5.54
C THR A 284 -0.34 -34.48 4.49
N GLU A 285 0.66 -35.36 4.36
CA GLU A 285 1.68 -35.26 3.30
C GLU A 285 1.05 -35.27 1.90
N GLN A 286 0.04 -36.12 1.70
CA GLN A 286 -0.64 -36.28 0.42
C GLN A 286 -1.43 -35.02 0.04
N GLU A 287 -2.17 -34.42 0.98
CA GLU A 287 -2.88 -33.16 0.73
C GLU A 287 -1.91 -32.01 0.37
N LEU A 288 -0.77 -31.92 1.06
CA LEU A 288 0.25 -30.91 0.76
C LEU A 288 0.87 -31.14 -0.62
N LYS A 289 1.14 -32.40 -0.98
CA LYS A 289 1.65 -32.78 -2.29
C LYS A 289 0.69 -32.41 -3.41
N GLU A 290 -0.59 -32.74 -3.27
CA GLU A 290 -1.64 -32.40 -4.23
C GLU A 290 -1.70 -30.89 -4.46
N LYS A 291 -1.80 -30.11 -3.38
CA LYS A 291 -1.85 -28.64 -3.45
C LYS A 291 -0.60 -28.02 -4.09
N LEU A 292 0.60 -28.52 -3.79
CA LEU A 292 1.82 -28.02 -4.43
C LEU A 292 1.93 -28.44 -5.90
N SER A 293 1.44 -29.63 -6.25
CA SER A 293 1.52 -30.15 -7.61
C SER A 293 0.69 -29.36 -8.61
N GLU A 294 -0.38 -28.69 -8.16
CA GLU A 294 -1.15 -27.72 -8.96
C GLU A 294 -0.30 -26.53 -9.42
N ILE A 295 0.74 -26.18 -8.66
CA ILE A 295 1.64 -25.04 -8.94
C ILE A 295 2.92 -25.53 -9.64
N TYR A 296 3.47 -26.65 -9.17
CA TYR A 296 4.69 -27.23 -9.72
C TYR A 296 4.69 -28.76 -9.58
N TYR A 297 4.55 -29.45 -10.71
CA TYR A 297 4.38 -30.89 -10.78
C TYR A 297 5.53 -31.71 -10.16
N ASP A 298 6.78 -31.26 -10.35
CA ASP A 298 7.99 -31.97 -9.90
C ASP A 298 8.51 -31.43 -8.55
N THR A 299 7.66 -31.51 -7.53
CA THR A 299 7.98 -31.02 -6.19
C THR A 299 8.37 -32.17 -5.26
N ASP A 300 9.62 -32.17 -4.77
CA ASP A 300 10.08 -33.08 -3.72
C ASP A 300 9.53 -32.64 -2.34
N ILE A 301 8.27 -33.03 -2.08
CA ILE A 301 7.57 -32.73 -0.83
C ILE A 301 8.30 -33.26 0.40
N LYS A 302 8.97 -34.42 0.28
CA LYS A 302 9.68 -35.04 1.41
C LYS A 302 10.87 -34.19 1.83
N SER A 303 11.64 -33.67 0.88
CA SER A 303 12.72 -32.73 1.16
C SER A 303 12.20 -31.44 1.81
N ILE A 304 11.09 -30.89 1.32
CA ILE A 304 10.48 -29.67 1.88
C ILE A 304 10.03 -29.89 3.34
N ILE A 305 9.27 -30.95 3.59
CA ILE A 305 8.78 -31.28 4.93
C ILE A 305 9.95 -31.59 5.87
N GLY A 306 10.94 -32.37 5.42
CA GLY A 306 12.14 -32.69 6.19
C GLY A 306 12.85 -31.42 6.66
N ARG A 307 13.09 -30.47 5.76
CA ARG A 307 13.70 -29.18 6.09
C ARG A 307 12.87 -28.38 7.10
N LEU A 308 11.56 -28.35 6.96
CA LEU A 308 10.67 -27.63 7.90
C LEU A 308 10.65 -28.27 9.30
N LEU A 309 10.71 -29.61 9.38
CA LEU A 309 10.79 -30.36 10.64
C LEU A 309 12.14 -30.15 11.32
N GLU A 310 13.26 -30.25 10.59
CA GLU A 310 14.62 -30.03 11.10
C GLU A 310 14.76 -28.65 11.78
N HIS A 311 14.09 -27.65 11.23
CA HIS A 311 14.08 -26.30 11.78
C HIS A 311 12.94 -26.03 12.78
N ASN A 312 12.17 -27.04 13.17
CA ASN A 312 11.04 -26.97 14.09
C ASN A 312 9.99 -25.91 13.71
N LEU A 313 9.77 -25.72 12.41
CA LEU A 313 8.74 -24.80 11.89
C LEU A 313 7.38 -25.47 11.76
N ILE A 314 7.38 -26.80 11.69
CA ILE A 314 6.20 -27.64 11.72
C ILE A 314 6.44 -28.81 12.68
N THR A 315 5.35 -29.40 13.19
CA THR A 315 5.36 -30.64 13.95
C THR A 315 4.52 -31.70 13.26
N LYS A 316 4.90 -32.97 13.40
CA LYS A 316 4.11 -34.11 12.95
C LYS A 316 3.34 -34.71 14.13
N ASN A 317 2.02 -34.77 14.01
CA ASN A 317 1.11 -35.39 14.97
C ASN A 317 0.36 -36.50 14.22
N GLU A 318 0.71 -37.76 14.49
CA GLU A 318 0.21 -38.92 13.76
C GLU A 318 0.43 -38.75 12.24
N ASP A 319 -0.65 -38.64 11.47
CA ASP A 319 -0.64 -38.50 10.01
C ASP A 319 -0.65 -37.05 9.52
N PHE A 320 -0.73 -36.08 10.44
CA PHE A 320 -0.89 -34.67 10.10
C PHE A 320 0.32 -33.83 10.48
N TYR A 321 0.59 -32.83 9.65
CA TYR A 321 1.51 -31.74 9.97
C TYR A 321 0.75 -30.53 10.51
N GLN A 322 1.39 -29.81 11.43
CA GLN A 322 0.87 -28.60 12.02
C GLN A 322 1.95 -27.52 12.07
N LEU A 323 1.54 -26.26 11.85
CA LEU A 323 2.42 -25.11 11.96
C LEU A 323 2.81 -24.82 13.41
N SER A 324 4.11 -24.59 13.66
CA SER A 324 4.62 -24.13 14.96
C SER A 324 4.68 -22.60 14.99
N VAL A 325 3.58 -21.95 15.34
CA VAL A 325 3.42 -20.47 15.27
C VAL A 325 4.50 -19.74 16.07
N GLU A 326 4.79 -20.19 17.29
CA GLU A 326 5.82 -19.60 18.17
C GLU A 326 7.21 -19.65 17.54
N LYS A 327 7.59 -20.80 16.98
CA LYS A 327 8.91 -20.99 16.34
C LYS A 327 9.03 -20.21 15.04
N LEU A 328 7.91 -20.03 14.33
CA LEU A 328 7.87 -19.28 13.07
C LEU A 328 7.98 -17.77 13.27
N LEU A 329 7.25 -17.22 14.24
CA LEU A 329 7.21 -15.78 14.49
C LEU A 329 8.32 -15.29 15.45
N GLY A 330 8.99 -16.21 16.15
CA GLY A 330 9.92 -15.87 17.23
C GLY A 330 9.17 -15.61 18.54
N GLU A 331 9.88 -15.66 19.67
CA GLU A 331 9.30 -15.22 20.93
C GLU A 331 8.90 -13.74 20.81
N PRO A 332 7.72 -13.34 21.33
CA PRO A 332 7.38 -11.93 21.44
C PRO A 332 8.49 -11.25 22.25
N LYS A 333 9.13 -10.23 21.65
CA LYS A 333 10.07 -9.38 22.38
C LYS A 333 9.34 -8.51 23.39
#